data_AF-A0A7C5JZF8-F1
#
_entry.id   AF-A0A7C5JZF8-F1
#
_cell.length_a   1.000
_cell.length_b   1.000
_cell.length_c   1.000
_cell.angle_alpha   90.00
_cell.angle_beta   90.00
_cell.angle_gamma   90.00
#
_symmetry.space_group_name_H-M   'P 1'
#
loop_
_entity.id
_entity.type
_entity.pdbx_description
1 polymer ?
#
loop_
_entity_poly.entity_id
_entity_poly.type
_entity_poly.pdbx_seq_one_letter_code
_entity_poly.pdbx_strand_id
1 'polypeptide(L)'
;MKIKELLELVDEAIANVKIAIVSSKQRIFESPHTSWEFTKRSLELEDELNRLNKIREYLSSLEPEEDAGKRFSKEELKELLEYLTLLKEMRAHEF
;
A
#
# COMPACT_ATOMS: atom_id res chain seq x y z
N MET A 1 0.73 12.62 -15.48
CA MET A 1 0.99 11.18 -15.21
C MET A 1 -0.33 10.48 -15.46
N LYS A 2 -0.35 9.37 -16.19
CA LYS A 2 -1.62 8.73 -16.55
C LYS A 2 -2.17 7.96 -15.36
N ILE A 3 -3.51 7.85 -15.27
CA ILE A 3 -4.15 7.04 -14.22
C ILE A 3 -3.69 5.58 -14.29
N LYS A 4 -3.39 5.04 -15.48
CA LYS A 4 -2.80 3.69 -15.61
C LYS A 4 -1.46 3.56 -14.86
N GLU A 5 -0.59 4.56 -14.95
CA GLU A 5 0.73 4.53 -14.30
C GLU A 5 0.57 4.62 -12.78
N LEU A 6 -0.44 5.36 -12.31
CA LEU A 6 -0.77 5.44 -10.90
C LEU A 6 -1.35 4.13 -10.37
N LEU A 7 -2.18 3.46 -11.16
CA LEU A 7 -2.70 2.12 -10.85
C LEU A 7 -1.58 1.09 -10.75
N GLU A 8 -0.61 1.12 -11.65
CA GLU A 8 0.57 0.25 -11.59
C GLU A 8 1.36 0.46 -10.27
N LEU A 9 1.57 1.71 -9.86
CA LEU A 9 2.24 2.01 -8.57
C LEU A 9 1.44 1.52 -7.36
N VAL A 10 0.11 1.66 -7.39
CA VAL A 10 -0.77 1.15 -6.33
C VAL A 10 -0.73 -0.38 -6.28
N ASP A 11 -0.72 -1.05 -7.43
CA ASP A 11 -0.62 -2.50 -7.51
C ASP A 11 0.72 -3.02 -6.97
N GLU A 12 1.83 -2.33 -7.26
CA GLU A 12 3.13 -2.61 -6.67
C GLU A 12 3.13 -2.43 -5.13
N ALA A 13 2.58 -1.32 -4.63
CA ALA A 13 2.48 -1.07 -3.19
C ALA A 13 1.63 -2.14 -2.47
N ILE A 14 0.51 -2.55 -3.09
CA ILE A 14 -0.35 -3.63 -2.59
C ILE A 14 0.42 -4.95 -2.51
N ALA A 15 1.23 -5.27 -3.53
CA ALA A 15 2.03 -6.48 -3.53
C ALA A 15 3.04 -6.48 -2.38
N ASN A 16 3.73 -5.35 -2.16
CA ASN A 16 4.68 -5.19 -1.06
C ASN A 16 4.01 -5.34 0.33
N VAL A 17 2.87 -4.69 0.55
CA VAL A 17 2.14 -4.80 1.83
C VAL A 17 1.66 -6.24 2.06
N LYS A 18 1.21 -6.95 1.02
CA LYS A 18 0.87 -8.38 1.14
C LYS A 18 2.07 -9.23 1.54
N ILE A 19 3.25 -8.98 0.97
CA ILE A 19 4.48 -9.68 1.34
C ILE A 19 4.83 -9.40 2.80
N ALA A 20 4.71 -8.15 3.25
CA ALA A 20 4.93 -7.76 4.64
C ALA A 20 3.97 -8.48 5.59
N ILE A 21 2.67 -8.56 5.29
CA ILE A 21 1.67 -9.31 6.09
C ILE A 21 2.08 -10.78 6.23
N VAL A 22 2.47 -11.43 5.13
CA VAL A 22 2.88 -12.84 5.15
C VAL A 22 4.14 -13.03 6.00
N SER A 23 5.12 -12.13 5.86
CA SER A 23 6.34 -12.11 6.68
C SER A 23 6.03 -11.93 8.18
N SER A 24 5.18 -10.96 8.53
CA SER A 24 4.76 -10.74 9.93
C SER A 24 4.02 -11.96 10.48
N LYS A 25 3.11 -12.58 9.70
CA LYS A 25 2.37 -13.77 10.11
C LYS A 25 3.26 -14.99 10.36
N GLN A 26 4.35 -15.14 9.61
CA GLN A 26 5.34 -16.20 9.87
C GLN A 26 6.07 -15.97 11.20
N ARG A 27 6.39 -14.71 11.54
CA ARG A 27 7.10 -14.33 12.76
C ARG A 27 6.25 -14.42 14.03
N ILE A 28 4.92 -14.39 13.92
CA ILE A 28 3.98 -14.60 15.04
C ILE A 28 4.27 -15.92 15.77
N PHE A 29 4.81 -16.93 15.08
CA PHE A 29 5.10 -18.26 15.63
C PHE A 29 6.53 -18.41 16.20
N GLU A 30 7.40 -17.39 16.09
CA GLU A 30 8.79 -17.47 16.54
C GLU A 30 8.94 -17.37 18.06
N SER A 31 8.13 -16.55 18.74
CA SER A 31 8.15 -16.42 20.20
C SER A 31 6.83 -15.84 20.76
N PRO A 32 6.34 -16.32 21.92
CA PRO A 32 5.10 -15.82 22.54
C PRO A 32 5.12 -14.32 22.89
N HIS A 33 6.29 -13.77 23.22
CA HIS A 33 6.41 -12.37 23.65
C HIS A 33 6.34 -11.38 22.47
N THR A 34 6.92 -11.74 21.33
CA THR A 34 6.87 -10.94 20.09
C THR A 34 5.60 -11.22 19.28
N SER A 35 4.89 -12.32 19.58
CA SER A 35 3.63 -12.70 18.93
C SER A 35 2.57 -11.60 19.00
N TRP A 36 2.46 -10.88 20.12
CA TRP A 36 1.50 -9.77 20.25
C TRP A 36 1.85 -8.59 19.36
N GLU A 37 3.13 -8.20 19.33
CA GLU A 37 3.61 -7.09 18.49
C GLU A 37 3.40 -7.41 17.00
N PHE A 38 3.77 -8.61 16.56
CA PHE A 38 3.56 -9.05 15.18
C PHE A 38 2.08 -9.23 14.82
N THR A 39 1.22 -9.62 15.78
CA THR A 39 -0.23 -9.70 15.56
C THR A 39 -0.83 -8.31 15.37
N LYS A 40 -0.48 -7.35 16.25
CA LYS A 40 -0.92 -5.96 16.12
C LYS A 40 -0.45 -5.36 14.79
N ARG A 41 0.82 -5.59 14.44
CA ARG A 41 1.43 -5.14 13.17
C ARG A 41 0.73 -5.73 11.95
N SER A 42 0.40 -7.03 11.99
CA SER A 42 -0.33 -7.69 10.90
C SER A 42 -1.74 -7.10 10.72
N LEU A 43 -2.42 -6.70 11.79
CA LEU A 43 -3.72 -6.03 11.71
C LEU A 43 -3.60 -4.63 11.11
N GLU A 44 -2.60 -3.85 11.54
CA GLU A 44 -2.32 -2.52 10.97
C GLU A 44 -2.02 -2.61 9.46
N LEU A 45 -1.27 -3.62 9.04
CA LEU A 45 -0.97 -3.86 7.63
C LEU A 45 -2.19 -4.32 6.82
N GLU A 46 -3.09 -5.11 7.42
CA GLU A 46 -4.35 -5.50 6.78
C GLU A 46 -5.29 -4.30 6.58
N ASP A 47 -5.36 -3.39 7.56
CA ASP A 47 -6.09 -2.13 7.43
C ASP A 47 -5.50 -1.24 6.33
N GLU A 48 -4.18 -1.18 6.23
CA GLU A 48 -3.49 -0.42 5.18
C GLU A 48 -3.73 -1.03 3.79
N LEU A 49 -3.69 -2.36 3.68
CA LEU A 49 -4.04 -3.06 2.47
C LEU A 49 -5.48 -2.74 2.03
N ASN A 50 -6.42 -2.67 2.97
CA ASN A 50 -7.81 -2.29 2.69
C ASN A 50 -7.92 -0.84 2.18
N ARG A 51 -7.14 0.09 2.73
CA ARG A 51 -7.08 1.47 2.23
C ARG A 51 -6.55 1.53 0.80
N LEU A 52 -5.44 0.85 0.53
CA LEU A 52 -4.86 0.76 -0.81
C LEU A 52 -5.83 0.14 -1.82
N ASN A 53 -6.57 -0.90 -1.43
CA ASN A 53 -7.60 -1.50 -2.28
C ASN A 53 -8.74 -0.51 -2.61
N LYS A 54 -9.17 0.32 -1.65
CA LYS A 54 -10.16 1.38 -1.92
C LYS A 54 -9.63 2.44 -2.88
N ILE A 55 -8.36 2.83 -2.71
CA ILE A 55 -7.70 3.77 -3.64
C ILE A 55 -7.62 3.14 -5.04
N ARG A 56 -7.26 1.86 -5.12
CA ARG A 56 -7.23 1.10 -6.37
C ARG A 56 -8.59 1.02 -7.05
N GLU A 57 -9.65 0.71 -6.31
CA GLU A 57 -11.03 0.70 -6.84
C GLU A 57 -11.44 2.07 -7.35
N TYR A 58 -11.15 3.12 -6.57
CA TYR A 58 -11.42 4.49 -6.98
C TYR A 58 -10.69 4.85 -8.28
N LEU A 59 -9.39 4.56 -8.38
CA LEU A 59 -8.61 4.81 -9.58
C LEU A 59 -9.03 3.93 -10.77
N SER A 60 -9.48 2.70 -10.52
CA SER A 60 -9.99 1.78 -11.56
C SER A 60 -11.34 2.23 -12.12
N SER A 61 -12.10 3.03 -11.36
CA SER A 61 -13.35 3.63 -11.82
C SER A 61 -13.14 4.84 -12.74
N LEU A 62 -11.90 5.35 -12.84
CA LEU A 62 -11.52 6.48 -13.67
C LEU A 62 -11.02 6.02 -15.04
N GLU A 63 -10.94 6.96 -15.99
CA GLU A 63 -10.40 6.67 -17.32
C GLU A 63 -8.89 6.40 -17.26
N PRO A 64 -8.37 5.24 -17.72
CA PRO A 64 -6.95 4.90 -17.60
C PRO A 64 -6.00 5.87 -18.33
N GLU A 65 -6.51 6.49 -19.40
CA GLU A 65 -5.81 7.46 -20.23
C GLU A 65 -6.02 8.91 -19.78
N GLU A 66 -6.88 9.13 -18.78
CA GLU A 66 -7.07 10.46 -18.19
C GLU A 66 -5.80 10.88 -17.45
N ASP A 67 -5.45 12.16 -17.56
CA ASP A 67 -4.32 12.71 -16.82
C ASP A 67 -4.75 12.88 -15.37
N ALA A 68 -4.01 12.26 -14.46
CA ALA A 68 -4.33 12.32 -13.04
C ALA A 68 -4.30 13.78 -12.52
N GLY A 69 -3.56 14.68 -13.17
CA GLY A 69 -3.57 16.11 -12.88
C GLY A 69 -4.87 16.86 -13.24
N LYS A 70 -5.82 16.24 -13.96
CA LYS A 70 -7.17 16.79 -14.18
C LYS A 70 -8.14 16.49 -13.04
N ARG A 71 -7.88 15.42 -12.29
CA ARG A 71 -8.74 14.90 -11.21
C ARG A 71 -8.25 15.30 -9.83
N PHE A 72 -6.93 15.27 -9.65
CA PHE A 72 -6.28 15.59 -8.38
C PHE A 72 -5.56 16.93 -8.47
N SER A 73 -5.55 17.67 -7.37
CA SER A 73 -4.64 18.79 -7.24
C SER A 73 -3.18 18.32 -7.29
N LYS A 74 -2.26 19.20 -7.68
CA LYS A 74 -0.82 18.89 -7.71
C LYS A 74 -0.30 18.43 -6.35
N GLU A 75 -0.86 18.97 -5.27
CA GLU A 75 -0.49 18.65 -3.89
C GLU A 75 -1.00 17.26 -3.50
N GLU A 76 -2.28 16.95 -3.71
CA GLU A 76 -2.84 15.62 -3.44
C GLU A 76 -2.12 14.51 -4.22
N LEU A 77 -1.81 14.77 -5.50
CA LEU A 77 -1.13 13.79 -6.33
C LEU A 77 0.31 13.55 -5.88
N LYS A 78 0.98 14.60 -5.37
CA LYS A 78 2.31 14.50 -4.82
C LYS A 78 2.31 13.73 -3.50
N GLU A 79 1.38 14.03 -2.60
CA GLU A 79 1.23 13.29 -1.33
C GLU A 79 0.94 11.80 -1.57
N LEU A 80 0.05 11.49 -2.52
CA LEU A 80 -0.25 10.11 -2.89
C LEU A 80 0.99 9.40 -3.46
N LEU A 81 1.77 10.08 -4.31
CA LEU A 81 3.01 9.52 -4.86
C LEU A 81 4.08 9.30 -3.78
N GLU A 82 4.27 10.26 -2.87
CA GLU A 82 5.21 10.10 -1.75
C GLU A 82 4.78 8.93 -0.86
N TYR A 83 3.49 8.81 -0.57
CA TYR A 83 2.93 7.71 0.21
C TYR A 83 3.14 6.33 -0.47
N LEU A 84 2.84 6.23 -1.77
CA LEU A 84 3.06 4.99 -2.53
C LEU A 84 4.55 4.66 -2.64
N THR A 85 5.41 5.67 -2.78
CA THR A 85 6.86 5.50 -2.83
C THR A 85 7.39 4.99 -1.49
N LEU A 86 6.90 5.51 -0.36
CA LEU A 86 7.25 5.02 0.97
C LEU A 86 6.88 3.55 1.14
N LEU A 87 5.68 3.15 0.71
CA LEU A 87 5.26 1.74 0.75
C LEU A 87 6.07 0.84 -0.19
N LYS A 88 6.57 1.40 -1.29
CA LYS A 88 7.45 0.71 -2.23
C LYS A 88 8.85 0.50 -1.66
N GLU A 89 9.39 1.51 -0.96
CA GLU A 89 10.73 1.49 -0.37
C GLU A 89 10.80 0.76 0.97
N MET A 90 9.69 0.72 1.71
CA MET A 90 9.61 -0.04 2.97
C MET A 90 9.85 -1.53 2.70
N ARG A 91 10.95 -2.04 3.25
CA ARG A 91 11.26 -3.47 3.13
C ARG A 91 10.34 -4.26 4.06
N ALA A 92 9.98 -5.48 3.66
CA ALA A 92 9.21 -6.44 4.47
C ALA A 92 9.84 -6.81 5.84
N HIS A 93 11.06 -6.32 6.12
CA HIS A 93 11.74 -6.45 7.41
C HIS A 93 11.62 -5.22 8.32
N GLU A 94 11.30 -4.05 7.76
CA GLU A 94 11.03 -2.81 8.51
C GLU A 94 9.55 -2.70 8.92
N PHE A 95 8.71 -3.60 8.39
CA PHE A 95 7.40 -3.92 8.94
C PHE A 95 7.54 -4.84 10.16
#